data_AF-A0A497FMH9-F1
#
_entry.id   AF-A0A497FMH9-F1
#
_cell.length_a   1.000
_cell.length_b   1.000
_cell.length_c   1.000
_cell.angle_alpha   90.00
_cell.angle_beta   90.00
_cell.angle_gamma   90.00
#
_symmetry.space_group_name_H-M   'P 1'
#
loop_
_entity.id
_entity.type
_entity.pdbx_description
1 polymer ?
#
loop_
_entity_poly.entity_id
_entity_poly.type
_entity_poly.pdbx_seq_one_letter_code
_entity_poly.pdbx_strand_id
1 'polypeptide(L)'
;MSVEKIKAFLAENPKFVEILKRAVEHEEAHSKEEHYLGWEWSDVRAYPAELMKLVREGIVNIKYKSRRYTHYVLADREAVKKSLGLKR
;
A
#
# COMPACT_ATOMS: atom_id res chain seq x y z
N MET A 1 -2.46 -12.17 2.60
CA MET A 1 -2.18 -11.63 3.96
C MET A 1 -3.52 -11.57 4.70
N SER A 2 -3.64 -11.96 5.98
CA SER A 2 -4.97 -12.03 6.61
C SER A 2 -5.54 -10.65 6.90
N VAL A 3 -6.78 -10.38 6.47
CA VAL A 3 -7.49 -9.09 6.65
C VAL A 3 -7.50 -8.64 8.12
N GLU A 4 -7.61 -9.58 9.04
CA GLU A 4 -7.65 -9.34 10.49
C GLU A 4 -6.35 -8.73 11.02
N LYS A 5 -5.20 -9.20 10.54
CA LYS A 5 -3.89 -8.62 10.90
C LYS A 5 -3.76 -7.18 10.43
N ILE A 6 -4.19 -6.91 9.19
CA ILE A 6 -4.15 -5.55 8.64
C ILE A 6 -5.06 -4.63 9.46
N LYS A 7 -6.27 -5.09 9.83
CA LYS A 7 -7.18 -4.33 10.69
C LYS A 7 -6.58 -4.03 12.06
N ALA A 8 -5.97 -5.02 12.72
CA ALA A 8 -5.30 -4.82 14.00
C ALA A 8 -4.17 -3.79 13.90
N PHE A 9 -3.32 -3.92 12.87
CA PHE A 9 -2.23 -2.96 12.61
C PHE A 9 -2.74 -1.53 12.37
N LEU A 10 -3.84 -1.39 11.60
CA LEU A 10 -4.47 -0.11 11.33
C LEU A 10 -5.14 0.50 12.57
N ALA A 11 -5.69 -0.33 13.45
CA ALA A 11 -6.24 0.12 14.73
C ALA A 11 -5.15 0.66 15.66
N GLU A 12 -3.98 0.01 15.70
CA GLU A 12 -2.82 0.48 16.46
C GLU A 12 -2.13 1.69 15.81
N ASN A 13 -2.21 1.82 14.49
CA ASN A 13 -1.52 2.87 13.75
C ASN A 13 -2.46 3.53 12.72
N PRO A 14 -3.38 4.41 13.16
CA PRO A 14 -4.37 5.04 12.29
C PRO A 14 -3.76 5.87 11.15
N LYS A 15 -2.53 6.36 11.31
CA LYS A 15 -1.79 7.08 10.25
C LYS A 15 -1.59 6.29 8.96
N PHE A 16 -1.49 4.95 9.03
CA PHE A 16 -1.32 4.13 7.83
C PHE A 16 -2.61 3.91 7.06
N VAL A 17 -3.77 4.18 7.67
CA VAL A 17 -5.07 4.11 6.99
C VAL A 17 -5.07 5.03 5.78
N GLU A 18 -4.60 6.27 5.94
CA GLU A 18 -4.59 7.25 4.85
C GLU A 18 -3.56 6.90 3.76
N ILE A 19 -2.40 6.36 4.17
CA ILE A 19 -1.36 5.88 3.24
C ILE A 19 -1.91 4.73 2.39
N LEU A 20 -2.50 3.71 3.03
CA LEU A 20 -3.06 2.56 2.33
C LEU A 20 -4.26 2.95 1.46
N LYS A 21 -5.08 3.90 1.90
CA LYS A 21 -6.18 4.44 1.09
C LYS A 21 -5.66 5.07 -0.20
N ARG A 22 -4.65 5.95 -0.12
CA ARG A 22 -4.01 6.55 -1.29
C ARG A 22 -3.34 5.51 -2.19
N ALA A 23 -2.69 4.50 -1.60
CA ALA A 23 -2.10 3.39 -2.35
C ALA A 23 -3.16 2.64 -3.17
N VAL A 24 -4.31 2.33 -2.56
CA VAL A 24 -5.45 1.69 -3.24
C VAL A 24 -5.99 2.58 -4.35
N GLU A 25 -6.25 3.87 -4.08
CA GLU A 25 -6.74 4.82 -5.09
C GLU A 25 -5.78 4.92 -6.28
N HIS A 26 -4.47 4.93 -6.01
CA HIS A 26 -3.46 5.02 -7.05
C HIS A 26 -3.36 3.71 -7.87
N GLU A 27 -3.42 2.54 -7.24
CA GLU A 27 -3.53 1.26 -7.97
C GLU A 27 -4.83 1.15 -8.78
N GLU A 28 -5.94 1.74 -8.33
CA GLU A 28 -7.19 1.76 -9.10
C GLU A 28 -7.14 2.72 -10.28
N ALA A 29 -6.59 3.93 -10.08
CA ALA A 29 -6.40 4.90 -11.14
C ALA A 29 -5.53 4.35 -12.27
N HIS A 30 -4.48 3.58 -11.91
CA HIS A 30 -3.56 2.97 -12.87
C HIS A 30 -3.90 1.50 -13.19
N SER A 31 -5.07 1.00 -12.76
CA SER A 31 -5.48 -0.39 -13.01
C SER A 31 -5.71 -0.70 -14.50
N LYS A 32 -5.76 0.33 -15.36
CA LYS A 32 -5.88 0.21 -16.82
C LYS A 32 -4.53 0.25 -17.54
N GLU A 33 -3.43 0.45 -16.82
CA GLU A 33 -2.08 0.46 -17.42
C GLU A 33 -1.48 -0.94 -17.39
N GLU A 34 -1.25 -1.53 -18.56
CA GLU A 34 -0.64 -2.86 -18.71
C GLU A 34 0.79 -2.95 -18.14
N HIS A 35 1.48 -1.81 -18.01
CA HIS A 35 2.85 -1.70 -17.50
C HIS A 35 2.96 -0.98 -16.15
N TYR A 36 1.94 -1.11 -15.29
CA TYR A 36 1.98 -0.47 -13.98
C TYR A 36 3.13 -1.01 -13.10
N LEU A 37 4.13 -0.17 -12.84
CA LEU A 37 5.34 -0.52 -12.08
C LEU A 37 5.14 -0.45 -10.56
N GLY A 38 4.06 0.19 -10.09
CA GLY A 38 3.82 0.48 -8.68
C GLY A 38 3.90 1.97 -8.37
N TRP A 39 3.51 2.33 -7.14
CA TRP A 39 3.49 3.69 -6.62
C TRP A 39 4.74 3.99 -5.80
N GLU A 40 5.13 5.25 -5.71
CA GLU A 40 6.24 5.68 -4.88
C GLU A 40 5.77 6.33 -3.58
N TRP A 41 6.72 6.60 -2.68
CA TRP A 41 6.43 7.24 -1.39
C TRP A 41 5.80 8.61 -1.53
N SER A 42 6.13 9.34 -2.59
CA SER A 42 5.56 10.64 -2.95
C SER A 42 4.08 10.56 -3.32
N ASP A 43 3.66 9.50 -4.02
CA ASP A 43 2.26 9.33 -4.46
C ASP A 43 1.30 9.14 -3.29
N VAL A 44 1.73 8.37 -2.29
CA VAL A 44 0.95 8.10 -1.07
C VAL A 44 1.19 9.15 0.04
N ARG A 45 2.06 10.12 -0.22
CA ARG A 45 2.56 11.14 0.73
C ARG A 45 2.99 10.52 2.07
N ALA A 46 3.76 9.43 2.00
CA ALA A 46 4.31 8.74 3.16
C ALA A 46 5.82 8.90 3.20
N TYR A 47 6.42 8.76 4.39
CA TYR A 47 7.87 8.69 4.49
C TYR A 47 8.38 7.27 4.18
N PRO A 48 9.58 7.13 3.58
CA PRO A 48 10.16 5.81 3.28
C PRO A 48 10.27 4.88 4.50
N ALA A 49 10.52 5.44 5.69
CA ALA A 49 10.58 4.67 6.93
C ALA A 49 9.23 4.03 7.31
N GLU A 50 8.13 4.72 7.02
CA GLU A 50 6.77 4.23 7.26
C GLU A 50 6.43 3.12 6.27
N LEU A 51 6.81 3.30 5.01
CA LEU A 51 6.67 2.26 3.99
C LEU A 51 7.50 1.02 4.32
N MET A 52 8.73 1.18 4.83
CA MET A 52 9.50 0.03 5.31
C MET A 52 8.78 -0.74 6.41
N LYS A 53 8.03 -0.06 7.30
CA LYS A 53 7.20 -0.75 8.30
C LYS A 53 6.10 -1.57 7.61
N LEU A 54 5.38 -0.99 6.64
CA LEU A 54 4.37 -1.72 5.85
C LEU A 54 4.96 -2.90 5.07
N VAL A 55 6.16 -2.74 4.53
CA VAL A 55 6.88 -3.81 3.81
C VAL A 55 7.30 -4.91 4.76
N ARG A 56 7.82 -4.56 5.93
CA ARG A 56 8.23 -5.52 6.96
C ARG A 56 7.05 -6.32 7.50
N GLU A 57 5.90 -5.67 7.67
CA GLU A 57 4.66 -6.35 8.05
C GLU A 57 4.14 -7.25 6.92
N GLY A 58 4.53 -6.99 5.66
CA GLY A 58 4.10 -7.72 4.47
C GLY A 58 2.80 -7.19 3.86
N ILE A 59 2.41 -5.95 4.18
CA ILE A 59 1.21 -5.28 3.65
C ILE A 59 1.51 -4.71 2.27
N VAL A 60 2.73 -4.25 2.08
CA VAL A 60 3.25 -3.65 0.86
C VAL A 60 4.43 -4.50 0.37
N ASN A 61 4.54 -4.69 -0.93
CA ASN A 61 5.68 -5.34 -1.56
C ASN A 61 6.43 -4.33 -2.43
N ILE A 62 7.74 -4.53 -2.56
CA ILE A 62 8.58 -3.76 -3.48
C ILE A 62 8.55 -4.47 -4.82
N LYS A 63 7.89 -3.88 -5.83
CA LYS A 63 7.80 -4.46 -7.17
C LYS A 63 9.04 -4.16 -7.99
N TYR A 64 9.56 -2.94 -7.88
CA TYR A 64 10.75 -2.52 -8.59
C TYR A 64 11.57 -1.57 -7.74
N LYS A 65 12.89 -1.80 -7.71
CA LYS A 65 13.84 -0.95 -7.00
C LYS A 65 14.98 -0.60 -7.93
N SER A 66 15.21 0.69 -8.09
CA SER A 66 16.37 1.26 -8.76
C SER A 66 17.18 2.13 -7.80
N ARG A 67 18.32 2.64 -8.24
CA ARG A 67 19.20 3.50 -7.43
C ARG A 67 18.54 4.83 -7.03
N ARG A 68 17.52 5.26 -7.77
CA ARG A 68 16.81 6.54 -7.58
C ARG A 68 15.33 6.40 -7.24
N TYR A 69 14.71 5.27 -7.57
CA TYR A 69 13.26 5.08 -7.49
C TYR A 69 12.92 3.75 -6.83
N THR A 70 11.89 3.74 -6.00
CA THR A 70 11.38 2.52 -5.38
C THR A 70 9.88 2.47 -5.56
N HIS A 71 9.44 1.54 -6.39
CA HIS A 71 8.04 1.31 -6.67
C HIS A 71 7.52 0.20 -5.77
N TYR A 72 6.45 0.54 -5.08
CA TYR A 72 5.73 -0.30 -4.15
C TYR A 72 4.40 -0.72 -4.76
N VAL A 73 3.92 -1.89 -4.35
CA VAL A 73 2.59 -2.40 -4.68
C VAL A 73 1.97 -2.97 -3.43
N LEU A 74 0.63 -2.99 -3.37
CA LEU A 74 -0.04 -3.65 -2.26
C LEU A 74 0.16 -5.16 -2.41
N ALA A 75 0.57 -5.83 -1.33
CA ALA A 75 0.75 -7.28 -1.34
C ALA A 75 -0.60 -7.99 -1.59
N ASP A 76 -1.68 -7.42 -1.07
CA ASP A 76 -3.02 -7.97 -1.15
C ASP A 76 -4.04 -6.82 -1.18
N ARG A 77 -4.26 -6.28 -2.39
CA ARG A 77 -5.16 -5.13 -2.61
C ARG A 77 -6.56 -5.38 -2.07
N GLU A 78 -7.10 -6.58 -2.29
CA GLU A 78 -8.44 -6.94 -1.82
C GLU A 78 -8.50 -7.02 -0.29
N ALA A 79 -7.49 -7.61 0.36
CA ALA A 79 -7.43 -7.65 1.81
C ALA A 79 -7.29 -6.24 2.41
N VAL A 80 -6.47 -5.37 1.81
CA VAL A 80 -6.32 -3.98 2.23
C VAL A 80 -7.63 -3.21 2.07
N LYS A 81 -8.32 -3.33 0.93
CA LYS A 81 -9.66 -2.73 0.75
C LYS A 81 -10.66 -3.20 1.80
N LYS A 82 -10.75 -4.52 2.03
CA LYS A 82 -11.63 -5.10 3.06
C LYS A 82 -11.26 -4.62 4.47
N SER A 83 -9.97 -4.44 4.74
CA SER A 83 -9.48 -3.93 6.02
C SER A 83 -9.87 -2.46 6.26
N LEU A 84 -9.83 -1.64 5.21
CA LEU A 84 -10.19 -0.22 5.21
C LEU A 84 -11.71 0.00 5.20
N GLY A 85 -12.51 -1.06 5.05
CA GLY A 85 -13.96 -0.94 4.94
C GLY A 85 -14.42 -0.29 3.63
N LEU A 86 -13.53 -0.19 2.63
CA LEU A 86 -13.88 0.22 1.27
C LEU A 86 -14.71 -0.90 0.63
N LYS A 87 -16.01 -0.93 0.94
CA LYS A 87 -16.99 -1.75 0.24
C LYS A 87 -17.19 -1.18 -1.17
N ARG A 88 -17.14 -2.10 -2.13
CA ARG A 88 -17.42 -1.91 -3.55
C ARG A 88 -18.78 -1.24 -3.77
#